data_AF-V5H273-F1
#
_entry.id   AF-V5H273-F1
#
_cell.length_a   1.000
_cell.length_b   1.000
_cell.length_c   1.000
_cell.angle_alpha   90.00
_cell.angle_beta   90.00
_cell.angle_gamma   90.00
#
_symmetry.space_group_name_H-M   'P 1'
#
loop_
_entity.id
_entity.type
_entity.pdbx_description
1 polymer ?
#
loop_
_entity_poly.entity_id
_entity_poly.type
_entity_poly.pdbx_seq_one_letter_code
_entity_poly.pdbx_strand_id
1 'polypeptide(L)'
;MSGNDRVSLNDALSNVEVLDELPLPDEQPCIEAQPCSVVYQANFDTNFEDRNGFVTGIAKYIEEATVHASLNELLDEGQEHAVMLYTWRCCSRAIPQPKSNEQPNRVEIYEKTVEVLAPEVNKLLNFMYFQRKAIERFSQEVKRLCHTEKRKDFVSEAYLLTLGKFINMFAVL
;
A
#
# COMPACT_ATOMS: atom_id res chain seq x y z
N MET A 1 6.39 50.13 -0.68
CA MET A 1 6.30 49.11 0.37
C MET A 1 7.52 48.21 0.21
N SER A 2 8.58 48.46 0.99
CA SER A 2 9.86 47.78 0.85
C SER A 2 9.94 46.74 1.96
N GLY A 3 9.64 45.49 1.60
CA GLY A 3 9.77 44.34 2.48
C GLY A 3 11.25 43.98 2.61
N ASN A 4 11.74 43.92 3.84
CA ASN A 4 13.08 43.46 4.19
C ASN A 4 13.11 41.93 4.05
N ASP A 5 13.16 41.41 2.82
CA ASP A 5 13.40 39.99 2.59
C ASP A 5 14.87 39.71 2.85
N ARG A 6 15.18 39.26 4.08
CA ARG A 6 16.51 38.79 4.44
C ARG A 6 16.79 37.52 3.66
N VAL A 7 17.53 37.65 2.55
CA VAL A 7 18.05 36.54 1.77
C VAL A 7 18.91 35.65 2.68
N SER A 8 18.61 34.35 2.74
CA SER A 8 19.41 33.43 3.56
C SER A 8 20.74 33.14 2.87
N LEU A 9 21.75 32.73 3.66
CA LEU A 9 23.03 32.30 3.11
C LEU A 9 22.86 31.14 2.12
N ASN A 10 21.90 30.24 2.36
CA ASN A 10 21.62 29.11 1.46
C ASN A 10 21.06 29.60 0.12
N ASP A 11 20.16 30.58 0.13
CA ASP A 11 19.61 31.15 -1.10
C ASP A 11 20.71 31.85 -1.92
N ALA A 12 21.60 32.57 -1.24
CA ALA A 12 22.74 33.23 -1.87
C ALA A 12 23.72 32.21 -2.50
N LEU A 13 23.99 31.09 -1.83
CA LEU A 13 24.84 30.03 -2.36
C LEU A 13 24.19 29.29 -3.53
N SER A 14 22.90 28.96 -3.43
CA SER A 14 22.14 28.33 -4.51
C SER A 14 22.13 29.17 -5.79
N ASN A 15 22.00 30.50 -5.66
CA ASN A 15 22.08 31.41 -6.81
C ASN A 15 23.44 31.34 -7.52
N VAL A 16 24.53 31.10 -6.79
CA VAL A 16 25.88 30.96 -7.37
C VAL A 16 26.03 29.59 -8.03
N GLU A 17 25.52 28.52 -7.42
CA GLU A 17 25.55 27.16 -7.99
C GLU A 17 24.82 27.08 -9.33
N VAL A 18 23.70 27.80 -9.49
CA VAL A 18 22.96 27.85 -10.77
C VAL A 18 23.81 28.41 -11.92
N LEU A 19 24.78 29.27 -11.64
CA LEU A 19 25.66 29.83 -12.67
C LEU A 19 26.66 28.80 -13.20
N ASP A 20 27.06 27.81 -12.39
CA ASP A 20 27.97 26.73 -12.82
C ASP A 20 27.26 25.74 -13.76
N GLU A 21 25.94 25.59 -13.64
CA GLU A 21 25.12 24.72 -14.51
C GLU A 21 24.64 25.42 -15.80
N LEU A 22 24.90 26.72 -15.96
CA LEU A 22 24.40 27.48 -17.09
C LEU A 22 25.07 27.00 -18.40
N PRO A 23 24.33 26.39 -19.34
CA PRO A 23 24.90 26.01 -20.61
C PRO A 23 25.28 27.27 -21.38
N LEU A 24 26.56 27.41 -21.71
CA LEU A 24 27.02 28.48 -22.58
C LEU A 24 26.45 28.23 -23.99
N PRO A 25 25.88 29.26 -24.65
CA PRO A 25 25.29 29.10 -25.96
C PRO A 25 26.34 28.63 -26.97
N ASP A 26 26.11 27.46 -27.57
CA ASP A 26 26.71 27.08 -28.86
C ASP A 26 25.92 27.80 -29.96
N GLU A 27 26.57 28.30 -31.00
CA GLU A 27 25.96 28.97 -32.16
C GLU A 27 25.17 28.00 -33.07
N GLN A 28 24.62 26.92 -32.51
CA GLN A 28 23.84 25.94 -33.25
C GLN A 28 22.42 26.46 -33.54
N PRO A 29 21.94 26.36 -34.80
CA PRO A 29 20.57 26.72 -35.14
C PRO A 29 19.57 25.81 -34.44
N CYS A 30 18.66 26.40 -33.66
CA CYS A 30 17.61 25.68 -32.95
C CYS A 30 16.47 25.32 -33.93
N ILE A 31 16.38 24.07 -34.34
CA ILE A 31 15.28 23.54 -35.17
C ILE A 31 14.25 22.93 -34.23
N GLU A 32 13.30 23.73 -33.75
CA GLU A 32 12.19 23.24 -32.95
C GLU A 32 11.01 22.77 -33.83
N ALA A 33 10.35 21.69 -33.41
CA ALA A 33 9.14 21.20 -34.07
C ALA A 33 7.92 22.07 -33.72
N GLN A 34 6.90 22.04 -34.57
CA GLN A 34 5.65 22.78 -34.35
C GLN A 34 4.95 22.30 -33.05
N PRO A 35 4.47 23.21 -32.19
CA PRO A 35 3.81 22.83 -30.94
C PRO A 35 2.53 22.03 -31.22
N CYS A 36 2.37 20.89 -30.55
CA CYS A 36 1.15 20.08 -30.60
C CYS A 36 0.35 20.23 -29.30
N SER A 37 -0.98 20.13 -29.37
CA SER A 37 -1.81 20.18 -28.16
C SER A 37 -1.80 18.83 -27.45
N VAL A 38 -1.47 18.82 -26.16
CA VAL A 38 -1.62 17.64 -25.30
C VAL A 38 -2.94 17.75 -24.55
N VAL A 39 -3.80 16.75 -24.68
CA VAL A 39 -4.99 16.62 -23.82
C VAL A 39 -4.57 15.94 -22.54
N TYR A 40 -4.76 16.61 -21.41
CA TYR A 40 -4.49 16.08 -20.07
C TYR A 40 -5.81 15.77 -19.37
N GLN A 41 -5.95 14.55 -18.87
CA GLN A 41 -7.05 14.15 -17.99
C GLN A 41 -6.46 13.58 -16.71
N ALA A 42 -6.72 14.22 -15.58
CA ALA A 42 -6.26 13.75 -14.28
C ALA A 42 -7.14 12.58 -13.79
N ASN A 43 -6.52 11.44 -13.49
CA ASN A 43 -7.11 10.36 -12.72
C ASN A 43 -6.35 10.25 -11.39
N PHE A 44 -7.08 10.21 -10.26
CA PHE A 44 -6.50 10.10 -8.91
C PHE A 44 -6.55 8.68 -8.37
N ASP A 45 -7.03 7.72 -9.15
CA ASP A 45 -7.01 6.31 -8.78
C ASP A 45 -5.56 5.79 -8.73
N THR A 46 -5.18 5.20 -7.60
CA THR A 46 -3.87 4.61 -7.34
C THR A 46 -3.79 3.13 -7.74
N ASN A 47 -4.84 2.58 -8.36
CA ASN A 47 -4.84 1.21 -8.87
C ASN A 47 -4.30 1.09 -10.31
N PHE A 48 -4.03 2.22 -10.97
CA PHE A 48 -3.37 2.30 -12.27
C PHE A 48 -3.98 1.35 -13.32
N GLU A 49 -5.31 1.35 -13.44
CA GLU A 49 -6.04 0.47 -14.37
C GLU A 49 -5.60 0.62 -15.84
N ASP A 50 -5.13 1.82 -16.19
CA ASP A 50 -4.65 2.21 -17.52
C ASP A 50 -3.16 1.94 -17.74
N ARG A 51 -2.46 1.28 -16.81
CA ARG A 51 -1.01 1.02 -16.89
C ARG A 51 -0.54 0.37 -18.20
N ASN A 52 -1.41 -0.41 -18.85
CA ASN A 52 -1.11 -1.08 -20.13
C ASN A 52 -1.28 -0.15 -21.35
N GLY A 53 -1.93 1.01 -21.21
CA GLY A 53 -2.11 2.01 -22.26
C GLY A 53 -0.84 2.82 -22.55
N PHE A 54 0.10 2.88 -21.61
CA PHE A 54 1.35 3.64 -21.72
C PHE A 54 2.53 2.73 -22.09
N VAL A 55 2.48 2.12 -23.27
CA VAL A 55 3.52 1.20 -23.79
C VAL A 55 4.88 1.89 -23.98
N THR A 56 4.89 3.22 -24.12
CA THR A 56 6.11 4.05 -24.21
C THR A 56 6.72 4.41 -22.84
N GLY A 57 6.04 4.06 -21.74
CA GLY A 57 6.53 4.31 -20.39
C GLY A 57 7.76 3.47 -20.04
N ILE A 58 8.65 4.01 -19.20
CA ILE A 58 9.78 3.26 -18.65
C ILE A 58 9.22 2.03 -17.92
N ALA A 59 9.58 0.83 -18.38
CA ALA A 59 9.04 -0.46 -17.91
C ALA A 59 9.01 -0.61 -16.37
N LYS A 60 9.97 0.04 -15.69
CA LYS A 60 10.05 0.13 -14.23
C LYS A 60 8.76 0.69 -13.57
N TYR A 61 8.13 1.70 -14.14
CA TYR A 61 6.95 2.33 -13.54
C TYR A 61 5.70 1.48 -13.71
N ILE A 62 5.60 0.73 -14.80
CA ILE A 62 4.52 -0.24 -15.02
C ILE A 62 4.62 -1.38 -14.00
N GLU A 63 5.84 -1.85 -13.73
CA GLU A 63 6.10 -2.85 -12.69
C GLU A 63 5.73 -2.32 -11.29
N GLU A 64 6.15 -1.10 -10.94
CA GLU A 64 5.80 -0.47 -9.67
C GLU A 64 4.28 -0.30 -9.52
N ALA A 65 3.59 0.20 -10.54
CA ALA A 65 2.14 0.34 -10.57
C ALA A 65 1.42 -1.00 -10.39
N THR A 66 1.96 -2.07 -10.99
CA THR A 66 1.39 -3.42 -10.85
C THR A 66 1.50 -3.95 -9.43
N VAL A 67 2.67 -3.75 -8.81
CA VAL A 67 2.88 -4.14 -7.41
C VAL A 67 2.03 -3.28 -6.48
N HIS A 68 1.93 -1.98 -6.73
CA HIS A 68 1.14 -1.04 -5.94
C HIS A 68 -0.34 -1.45 -5.91
N ALA A 69 -0.95 -1.71 -7.07
CA ALA A 69 -2.33 -2.18 -7.14
C ALA A 69 -2.55 -3.46 -6.31
N SER A 70 -1.65 -4.45 -6.44
CA SER A 70 -1.71 -5.69 -5.65
C SER A 70 -1.57 -5.46 -4.14
N LEU A 71 -0.83 -4.44 -3.71
CA LEU A 71 -0.71 -4.07 -2.30
C LEU A 71 -2.01 -3.41 -1.79
N ASN A 72 -2.67 -2.58 -2.60
CA ASN A 72 -3.96 -1.97 -2.23
C ASN A 72 -5.05 -3.04 -2.00
N GLU A 73 -5.13 -4.06 -2.87
CA GLU A 73 -6.07 -5.18 -2.69
C GLU A 73 -5.89 -5.90 -1.34
N LEU A 74 -4.63 -6.07 -0.89
CA LEU A 74 -4.33 -6.67 0.41
C LEU A 74 -4.70 -5.75 1.59
N LEU A 75 -4.62 -4.43 1.42
CA LEU A 75 -5.08 -3.48 2.44
C LEU A 75 -6.60 -3.56 2.59
N ASP A 76 -7.32 -3.68 1.49
CA ASP A 76 -8.78 -3.82 1.50
C ASP A 76 -9.20 -5.15 2.16
N GLU A 77 -8.56 -6.28 1.80
CA GLU A 77 -8.75 -7.58 2.47
C GLU A 77 -8.42 -7.50 3.97
N GLY A 78 -7.36 -6.78 4.34
CA GLY A 78 -7.00 -6.54 5.74
C GLY A 78 -8.04 -5.75 6.52
N GLN A 79 -8.69 -4.77 5.87
CA GLN A 79 -9.77 -4.00 6.47
C GLN A 79 -10.99 -4.87 6.76
N GLU A 80 -11.34 -5.81 5.87
CA GLU A 80 -12.43 -6.78 6.11
C GLU A 80 -12.14 -7.64 7.35
N HIS A 81 -10.90 -8.12 7.49
CA HIS A 81 -10.47 -8.86 8.68
C HIS A 81 -10.49 -8.02 9.95
N ALA A 82 -10.10 -6.74 9.88
CA ALA A 82 -10.16 -5.83 11.03
C ALA A 82 -11.61 -5.62 11.50
N VAL A 83 -12.54 -5.44 10.57
CA VAL A 83 -13.98 -5.32 10.86
C VAL A 83 -14.51 -6.61 11.48
N MET A 84 -14.13 -7.77 10.93
CA MET A 84 -14.50 -9.07 11.48
C MET A 84 -14.04 -9.23 12.93
N LEU A 85 -12.78 -8.91 13.25
CA LEU A 85 -12.25 -8.99 14.61
C LEU A 85 -12.91 -7.99 15.56
N TYR A 86 -13.09 -6.74 15.12
CA TYR A 86 -13.70 -5.68 15.92
C TYR A 86 -15.16 -6.00 16.29
N THR A 87 -15.90 -6.61 15.36
CA THR A 87 -17.29 -7.00 15.56
C THR A 87 -17.45 -8.41 16.15
N TRP A 88 -16.35 -9.12 16.42
CA TRP A 88 -16.38 -10.46 16.98
C TRP A 88 -16.92 -10.48 18.40
N ARG A 89 -18.07 -11.12 18.59
CA ARG A 89 -18.69 -11.32 19.92
C ARG A 89 -18.51 -12.78 20.34
N CYS A 90 -18.40 -12.99 21.65
CA CYS A 90 -18.16 -14.32 22.19
C CYS A 90 -19.39 -15.24 22.04
N CYS A 91 -19.37 -16.15 21.08
CA CYS A 91 -20.40 -17.17 20.90
C CYS A 91 -20.48 -18.14 22.08
N SER A 92 -19.35 -18.49 22.71
CA SER A 92 -19.32 -19.47 23.80
C SER A 92 -20.08 -19.02 25.05
N ARG A 93 -20.28 -17.71 25.25
CA ARG A 93 -21.14 -17.18 26.31
C ARG A 93 -22.62 -17.50 26.11
N ALA A 94 -23.06 -17.74 24.87
CA ALA A 94 -24.42 -18.12 24.55
C ALA A 94 -24.63 -19.65 24.50
N ILE A 95 -23.54 -20.42 24.48
CA ILE A 95 -23.59 -21.88 24.39
C ILE A 95 -23.81 -22.49 25.78
N PRO A 96 -24.83 -23.36 25.97
CA PRO A 96 -25.06 -24.02 27.24
C PRO A 96 -23.89 -24.96 27.58
N GLN A 97 -23.29 -24.81 28.75
CA GLN A 97 -22.20 -25.67 29.19
C GLN A 97 -22.73 -26.98 29.80
N PRO A 98 -22.21 -28.16 29.39
CA PRO A 98 -22.54 -29.41 30.05
C PRO A 98 -22.09 -29.40 31.52
N LYS A 99 -23.01 -29.71 32.44
CA LYS A 99 -22.74 -29.67 33.90
C LYS A 99 -22.19 -30.97 34.46
N SER A 100 -22.44 -32.09 33.77
CA SER A 100 -21.98 -33.42 34.15
C SER A 100 -21.81 -34.29 32.91
N ASN A 101 -20.98 -35.32 33.00
CA ASN A 101 -20.85 -36.34 31.97
C ASN A 101 -22.17 -37.10 31.76
N GLU A 102 -23.03 -37.20 32.76
CA GLU A 102 -24.29 -37.96 32.66
C GLU A 102 -25.45 -37.14 32.08
N GLN A 103 -25.19 -35.90 31.65
CA GLN A 103 -26.24 -35.02 31.12
C GLN A 103 -26.84 -35.59 29.81
N PRO A 104 -28.17 -35.79 29.73
CA PRO A 104 -28.80 -36.46 28.59
C PRO A 104 -28.55 -35.79 27.23
N ASN A 105 -28.59 -34.47 27.16
CA ASN A 105 -28.41 -33.69 25.93
C ASN A 105 -26.95 -33.26 25.67
N ARG A 106 -25.97 -33.89 26.33
CA ARG A 106 -24.55 -33.54 26.18
C ARG A 106 -24.06 -33.63 24.74
N VAL A 107 -24.43 -34.70 24.04
CA VAL A 107 -24.01 -34.94 22.64
C VAL A 107 -24.61 -33.88 21.72
N GLU A 108 -25.91 -33.62 21.85
CA GLU A 108 -26.62 -32.59 21.08
C GLU A 108 -26.01 -31.20 21.27
N ILE A 109 -25.65 -30.83 22.50
CA ILE A 109 -24.95 -29.57 22.79
C ILE A 109 -23.64 -29.47 22.01
N TYR A 110 -22.83 -30.54 21.99
CA TYR A 110 -21.55 -30.53 21.27
C TYR A 110 -21.74 -30.50 19.76
N GLU A 111 -22.68 -31.26 19.21
CA GLU A 111 -23.00 -31.26 17.78
C GLU A 111 -23.42 -29.86 17.32
N LYS A 112 -24.34 -29.21 18.05
CA LYS A 112 -24.77 -27.84 17.76
C LYS A 112 -23.68 -26.80 18.00
N THR A 113 -22.80 -27.03 18.98
CA THR A 113 -21.62 -26.18 19.19
C THR A 113 -20.70 -26.20 17.97
N VAL A 114 -20.41 -27.39 17.43
CA VAL A 114 -19.58 -27.53 16.23
C VAL A 114 -20.28 -26.91 15.02
N GLU A 115 -21.57 -27.18 14.82
CA GLU A 115 -22.36 -26.62 13.72
C GLU A 115 -22.30 -25.08 13.69
N VAL A 116 -22.42 -24.43 14.86
CA VAL A 116 -22.39 -22.97 14.98
C VAL A 116 -20.98 -22.41 14.88
N LEU A 117 -19.99 -23.04 15.51
CA LEU A 117 -18.63 -22.50 15.59
C LEU A 117 -17.77 -22.82 14.35
N ALA A 118 -18.05 -23.89 13.61
CA ALA A 118 -17.27 -24.28 12.44
C ALA A 118 -17.09 -23.15 11.39
N PRO A 119 -18.14 -22.44 10.94
CA PRO A 119 -17.96 -21.36 9.97
C PRO A 119 -17.15 -20.20 10.55
N GLU A 120 -17.28 -19.90 11.84
CA GLU A 120 -16.52 -18.84 12.51
C GLU A 120 -15.04 -19.22 12.63
N VAL A 121 -14.73 -20.45 13.02
CA VAL A 121 -13.35 -20.96 13.04
C VAL A 121 -12.72 -20.91 11.66
N ASN A 122 -13.47 -21.15 10.59
CA ASN A 122 -12.96 -21.02 9.22
C ASN A 122 -12.57 -19.57 8.89
N LYS A 123 -13.31 -18.56 9.39
CA LYS A 123 -12.92 -17.15 9.23
C LYS A 123 -11.60 -16.83 9.95
N LEU A 124 -11.40 -17.38 11.16
CA LEU A 124 -10.13 -17.24 11.90
C LEU A 124 -8.97 -17.92 11.17
N LEU A 125 -9.23 -19.08 10.55
CA LEU A 125 -8.24 -19.77 9.73
C LEU A 125 -7.83 -18.91 8.52
N ASN A 126 -8.82 -18.32 7.84
CA ASN A 126 -8.56 -17.41 6.72
C ASN A 126 -7.76 -16.18 7.17
N PHE A 127 -8.12 -15.58 8.31
CA PHE A 127 -7.34 -14.49 8.90
C PHE A 127 -5.88 -14.90 9.20
N MET A 128 -5.66 -16.09 9.76
CA MET A 128 -4.33 -16.64 10.01
C MET A 128 -3.54 -16.81 8.70
N TYR A 129 -4.16 -17.24 7.61
CA TYR A 129 -3.49 -17.34 6.32
C TYR A 129 -3.24 -15.97 5.68
N PHE A 130 -4.19 -15.04 5.81
CA PHE A 130 -4.07 -13.68 5.33
C PHE A 130 -2.87 -12.97 5.97
N GLN A 131 -2.77 -12.94 7.31
CA GLN A 131 -1.67 -12.25 7.97
C GLN A 131 -0.30 -12.78 7.53
N ARG A 132 -0.18 -14.10 7.35
CA ARG A 132 1.08 -14.72 6.90
C ARG A 132 1.43 -14.27 5.49
N LYS A 133 0.47 -14.36 4.57
CA LYS A 133 0.61 -13.90 3.17
C LYS A 133 0.97 -12.41 3.12
N ALA A 134 0.31 -11.57 3.92
CA ALA A 134 0.51 -10.13 3.96
C ALA A 134 1.92 -9.77 4.49
N ILE A 135 2.37 -10.40 5.58
CA ILE A 135 3.72 -10.21 6.14
C ILE A 135 4.80 -10.65 5.16
N GLU A 136 4.63 -11.83 4.53
CA GLU A 136 5.57 -12.33 3.53
C GLU A 136 5.67 -11.37 2.34
N ARG A 137 4.52 -10.92 1.81
CA ARG A 137 4.47 -9.98 0.68
C ARG A 137 5.11 -8.64 1.02
N PHE A 138 4.76 -8.05 2.17
CA PHE A 138 5.34 -6.80 2.64
C PHE A 138 6.86 -6.93 2.82
N SER A 139 7.33 -8.00 3.46
CA SER A 139 8.75 -8.24 3.70
C SER A 139 9.55 -8.41 2.41
N GLN A 140 8.97 -9.05 1.39
CA GLN A 140 9.57 -9.17 0.06
C GLN A 140 9.75 -7.79 -0.59
N GLU A 141 8.76 -6.91 -0.51
CA GLU A 141 8.86 -5.56 -1.06
C GLU A 141 9.91 -4.73 -0.33
N VAL A 142 9.93 -4.76 1.01
CA VAL A 142 10.98 -4.09 1.79
C VAL A 142 12.37 -4.62 1.38
N LYS A 143 12.53 -5.94 1.24
CA LYS A 143 13.79 -6.55 0.80
C LYS A 143 14.20 -6.09 -0.61
N ARG A 144 13.25 -5.99 -1.54
CA ARG A 144 13.48 -5.51 -2.92
C ARG A 144 13.96 -4.07 -2.94
N LEU A 145 13.29 -3.19 -2.19
CA LEU A 145 13.63 -1.76 -2.13
C LEU A 145 14.96 -1.50 -1.39
N CYS A 146 15.30 -2.33 -0.41
CA CYS A 146 16.53 -2.19 0.36
C CYS A 146 17.79 -2.72 -0.35
N HIS A 147 17.66 -3.35 -1.53
CA HIS A 147 18.78 -3.85 -2.32
C HIS A 147 19.74 -2.73 -2.69
N THR A 148 21.06 -2.98 -2.68
CA THR A 148 22.11 -1.96 -2.86
C THR A 148 21.93 -1.14 -4.14
N GLU A 149 21.61 -1.81 -5.25
CA GLU A 149 21.34 -1.16 -6.55
C GLU A 149 20.02 -0.39 -6.58
N LYS A 150 19.02 -0.79 -5.77
CA LYS A 150 17.68 -0.18 -5.76
C LYS A 150 17.54 0.95 -4.74
N ARG A 151 18.48 1.08 -3.79
CA ARG A 151 18.42 2.14 -2.78
C ARG A 151 18.63 3.54 -3.37
N LYS A 152 19.30 3.63 -4.53
CA LYS A 152 19.53 4.88 -5.26
C LYS A 152 18.42 5.19 -6.27
N ASP A 153 17.50 4.25 -6.47
CA ASP A 153 16.41 4.40 -7.41
C ASP A 153 15.29 5.27 -6.82
N PHE A 154 14.65 6.06 -7.67
CA PHE A 154 13.39 6.71 -7.32
C PHE A 154 12.31 5.68 -6.96
N VAL A 155 11.53 5.99 -5.93
CA VAL A 155 10.33 5.29 -5.46
C VAL A 155 9.23 6.34 -5.29
N SER A 156 8.03 6.08 -5.79
CA SER A 156 6.95 7.06 -5.66
C SER A 156 6.50 7.27 -4.21
N GLU A 157 6.15 8.52 -3.87
CA GLU A 157 5.62 8.86 -2.55
C GLU A 157 4.35 8.10 -2.22
N ALA A 158 3.46 7.93 -3.21
CA ALA A 158 2.23 7.16 -3.06
C ALA A 158 2.52 5.70 -2.67
N TYR A 159 3.55 5.09 -3.24
CA TYR A 159 3.96 3.74 -2.89
C TYR A 159 4.52 3.66 -1.46
N LEU A 160 5.34 4.64 -1.04
CA LEU A 160 5.82 4.74 0.34
C LEU A 160 4.68 4.92 1.35
N LEU A 161 3.67 5.73 1.01
CA LEU A 161 2.46 5.88 1.83
C LEU A 161 1.71 4.55 1.96
N THR A 162 1.57 3.78 0.89
CA THR A 162 0.94 2.46 0.92
C THR A 162 1.71 1.48 1.80
N LEU A 163 3.05 1.48 1.75
CA LEU A 163 3.86 0.70 2.70
C LEU A 163 3.66 1.16 4.15
N GLY A 164 3.52 2.46 4.39
CA GLY A 164 3.15 3.00 5.70
C GLY A 164 1.79 2.51 6.19
N LYS A 165 0.78 2.47 5.31
CA LYS A 165 -0.54 1.90 5.60
C LYS A 165 -0.46 0.42 5.95
N PHE A 166 0.44 -0.36 5.34
CA PHE A 166 0.66 -1.77 5.69
C PHE A 166 1.16 -1.94 7.13
N ILE A 167 2.14 -1.13 7.54
CA ILE A 167 2.62 -1.16 8.93
C ILE A 167 1.48 -0.83 9.89
N ASN A 168 0.65 0.16 9.55
CA ASN A 168 -0.54 0.49 10.33
C ASN A 168 -1.55 -0.67 10.36
N MET A 169 -1.81 -1.33 9.22
CA MET A 169 -2.69 -2.50 9.15
C MET A 169 -2.21 -3.61 10.09
N PHE A 170 -0.91 -3.92 10.13
CA PHE A 170 -0.36 -4.90 11.07
C PHE A 170 -0.47 -4.49 12.53
N ALA A 171 -0.54 -3.20 12.83
CA ALA A 171 -0.76 -2.71 14.20
C ALA A 171 -2.24 -2.75 14.60
N VAL A 172 -3.16 -2.66 13.63
CA VAL A 172 -4.62 -2.71 13.84
C VAL A 172 -5.12 -4.14 14.01
N LEU A 173 -4.56 -5.09 13.25
CA LEU A 173 -4.90 -6.52 13.27
C LEU A 173 -4.25 -7.26 14.45
#